data_AF-A0A953MF13-F1
#
_entry.id   AF-A0A953MF13-F1
#
_cell.length_a   1.000
_cell.length_b   1.000
_cell.length_c   1.000
_cell.angle_alpha   90.00
_cell.angle_beta   90.00
_cell.angle_gamma   90.00
#
_symmetry.space_group_name_H-M   'P 1'
#
loop_
_entity.id
_entity.type
_entity.pdbx_description
1 polymer ?
#
loop_
_entity_poly.entity_id
_entity_poly.type
_entity_poly.pdbx_seq_one_letter_code
_entity_poly.pdbx_strand_id
1 'polypeptide(L)'
;MRIAMIIQKENPETEVALFFMAETVECAIHNQTTLSGYLNIEIMMKSVIKKVADVKACGTCMDARGFKDIKLMDGVERSNMKELTDLTLAADKVISF
;
A
#
# COMPACT_ATOMS: atom_id res chain seq x y z
N MET A 1 5.36 0.85 5.69
CA MET A 1 6.30 1.17 4.58
C MET A 1 7.76 0.81 4.84
N ARG A 2 8.44 1.34 5.87
CA ARG A 2 9.89 1.10 6.08
C ARG A 2 10.26 -0.38 6.20
N ILE A 3 9.48 -1.17 6.92
CA ILE A 3 9.74 -2.61 7.06
C ILE A 3 9.70 -3.33 5.71
N ALA A 4 8.72 -3.03 4.85
CA ALA A 4 8.64 -3.59 3.50
C ALA A 4 9.88 -3.26 2.67
N MET A 5 10.35 -2.00 2.72
CA MET A 5 11.57 -1.58 2.01
C MET A 5 12.82 -2.32 2.51
N ILE A 6 12.92 -2.58 3.82
CA ILE A 6 14.03 -3.33 4.41
C ILE A 6 13.95 -4.82 4.04
N ILE A 7 12.76 -5.43 4.08
CA ILE A 7 12.55 -6.82 3.60
C ILE A 7 13.02 -6.94 2.14
N GLN A 8 12.54 -6.06 1.26
CA GLN A 8 12.94 -6.03 -0.16
C GLN A 8 14.43 -5.70 -0.39
N LYS A 9 15.15 -5.20 0.61
CA LYS A 9 16.59 -4.91 0.53
C LYS A 9 17.42 -6.08 1.01
N GLU A 10 17.09 -6.63 2.17
CA GLU A 10 17.87 -7.68 2.83
C GLU A 10 17.46 -9.08 2.37
N ASN A 11 16.24 -9.25 1.85
CA ASN A 11 15.66 -10.52 1.38
C ASN A 11 14.91 -10.30 0.04
N PRO A 12 15.64 -10.10 -1.08
CA PRO A 12 15.05 -9.70 -2.36
C PRO A 12 14.10 -10.75 -2.97
N GLU A 13 14.27 -12.03 -2.62
CA GLU A 13 13.39 -13.12 -3.07
C GLU A 13 12.06 -13.18 -2.30
N THR A 14 11.89 -12.40 -1.24
CA THR A 14 10.65 -12.37 -0.46
C THR A 14 9.59 -11.54 -1.20
N GLU A 15 8.49 -12.18 -1.55
CA GLU A 15 7.31 -11.50 -2.06
C GLU A 15 6.65 -10.66 -0.96
N VAL A 16 6.29 -9.43 -1.30
CA VAL A 16 5.68 -8.48 -0.35
C VAL A 16 4.41 -7.92 -0.94
N ALA A 17 3.28 -8.17 -0.27
CA ALA A 17 2.03 -7.49 -0.54
C ALA A 17 1.72 -6.45 0.54
N LEU A 18 1.10 -5.34 0.16
CA LEU A 18 0.60 -4.30 1.06
C LEU A 18 -0.90 -4.12 0.85
N PHE A 19 -1.65 -4.04 1.93
CA PHE A 19 -3.07 -3.76 1.88
C PHE A 19 -3.44 -2.63 2.86
N PHE A 20 -4.04 -1.56 2.35
CA PHE A 20 -4.49 -0.42 3.15
C PHE A 20 -5.95 -0.56 3.55
N MET A 21 -6.21 -0.38 4.84
CA MET A 21 -7.54 -0.41 5.45
C MET A 21 -7.83 0.88 6.21
N ALA A 22 -9.12 1.15 6.41
CA ALA A 22 -9.59 2.29 7.20
C ALA A 22 -8.93 3.61 6.75
N GLU A 23 -8.37 4.40 7.65
CA GLU A 23 -7.77 5.71 7.37
C GLU A 23 -6.59 5.61 6.41
N THR A 24 -5.84 4.51 6.47
CA THR A 24 -4.60 4.36 5.70
C THR A 24 -4.83 4.30 4.20
N VAL A 25 -6.06 4.14 3.71
CA VAL A 25 -6.36 4.25 2.27
C VAL A 25 -6.04 5.64 1.70
N GLU A 26 -5.96 6.68 2.54
CA GLU A 26 -5.48 8.00 2.11
C GLU A 26 -4.02 7.96 1.62
N CYS A 27 -3.22 7.02 2.14
CA CYS A 27 -1.84 6.84 1.72
C CYS A 27 -1.71 6.46 0.25
N ALA A 28 -2.79 5.94 -0.37
CA ALA A 28 -2.84 5.52 -1.77
C ALA A 28 -3.08 6.68 -2.76
N ILE A 29 -3.43 7.88 -2.28
CA ILE A 29 -3.75 9.04 -3.11
C ILE A 29 -2.48 9.61 -3.76
N HIS A 30 -2.58 9.96 -5.04
CA HIS A 30 -1.49 10.53 -5.82
C HIS A 30 -1.23 12.03 -5.52
N ASN A 31 -0.06 12.52 -5.94
CA ASN A 31 0.37 13.93 -5.83
C ASN A 31 0.52 14.45 -4.39
N GLN A 32 1.05 13.62 -3.49
CA GLN A 32 1.31 14.03 -2.11
C GLN A 32 2.44 15.06 -2.06
N THR A 33 2.14 16.22 -1.49
CA THR A 33 3.12 17.28 -1.21
C THR A 33 3.36 17.39 0.28
N THR A 34 4.63 17.41 0.69
CA THR A 34 5.04 17.51 2.10
C THR A 34 6.05 18.64 2.26
N LEU A 35 6.10 19.24 3.46
CA LEU A 35 7.13 20.21 3.79
C LEU A 35 8.53 19.55 3.77
N SER A 36 9.57 20.36 3.56
CA SER A 36 10.95 19.86 3.61
C SER A 36 11.25 19.19 4.95
N GLY A 37 11.92 18.03 4.91
CA GLY A 37 12.24 17.22 6.08
C GLY A 37 11.11 16.30 6.56
N TYR A 38 9.89 16.42 6.03
CA TYR A 38 8.80 15.51 6.34
C TYR A 38 8.81 14.28 5.45
N LEU A 39 8.30 13.18 5.99
CA LEU A 39 8.19 11.92 5.29
C LEU A 39 7.10 11.99 4.22
N ASN A 40 7.46 11.66 2.98
CA ASN A 40 6.52 11.58 1.87
C ASN A 40 6.19 10.11 1.59
N ILE A 41 4.94 9.71 1.85
CA ILE A 41 4.50 8.32 1.71
C ILE A 41 4.50 7.90 0.24
N GLU A 42 4.12 8.76 -0.69
CA GLU A 42 4.17 8.47 -2.12
C GLU A 42 5.60 8.12 -2.61
N ILE A 43 6.62 8.87 -2.17
CA ILE A 43 8.03 8.55 -2.51
C ILE A 43 8.44 7.18 -1.97
N MET A 44 8.03 6.85 -0.74
CA MET A 44 8.29 5.55 -0.15
C MET A 44 7.53 4.43 -0.88
N MET A 45 6.28 4.67 -1.24
CA MET A 45 5.44 3.73 -1.99
C MET A 45 6.05 3.40 -3.34
N LYS A 46 6.53 4.41 -4.08
CA LYS A 46 7.23 4.21 -5.36
C LYS A 46 8.45 3.30 -5.22
N SER A 47 9.14 3.33 -4.09
CA SER A 47 10.27 2.44 -3.84
C SER A 47 9.83 0.99 -3.62
N VAL A 48 8.69 0.78 -2.96
CA VAL A 48 8.13 -0.55 -2.71
C VAL A 48 7.51 -1.14 -3.98
N ILE A 49 6.72 -0.36 -4.71
CA ILE A 49 6.06 -0.76 -5.97
C ILE A 49 7.08 -1.18 -7.03
N LYS A 50 8.22 -0.47 -7.15
CA LYS A 50 9.28 -0.79 -8.12
C LYS A 50 9.85 -2.19 -8.00
N LYS A 51 9.75 -2.81 -6.82
CA LYS A 51 10.26 -4.16 -6.55
C LYS A 51 9.13 -5.19 -6.51
N VAL A 52 8.09 -4.95 -7.33
CA VAL A 52 6.96 -5.85 -7.60
C VAL A 52 6.20 -6.22 -6.33
N ALA A 53 5.78 -5.21 -5.57
CA ALA A 53 4.85 -5.40 -4.46
C ALA A 53 3.41 -5.22 -4.94
N ASP A 54 2.53 -6.17 -4.61
CA ASP A 54 1.08 -5.99 -4.79
C ASP A 54 0.57 -5.00 -3.74
N VAL A 55 0.27 -3.77 -4.18
CA VAL A 55 -0.23 -2.71 -3.28
C VAL A 55 -1.71 -2.48 -3.54
N LYS A 56 -2.53 -2.74 -2.53
CA LYS A 56 -3.99 -2.72 -2.61
C LYS A 56 -4.60 -1.77 -1.58
N ALA A 57 -5.70 -1.10 -1.93
CA ALA A 57 -6.43 -0.21 -1.04
C ALA A 57 -7.90 -0.62 -0.95
N CYS A 58 -8.43 -0.77 0.27
CA CYS A 58 -9.79 -1.22 0.49
C CYS A 58 -10.83 -0.25 -0.09
N GLY A 59 -11.58 -0.70 -1.09
CA GLY A 59 -12.55 0.11 -1.82
C GLY A 59 -13.71 0.62 -0.96
N THR A 60 -14.19 -0.16 0.00
CA THR A 60 -15.25 0.29 0.91
C THR A 60 -14.74 1.34 1.89
N CYS A 61 -13.49 1.23 2.36
CA CYS A 61 -12.85 2.25 3.18
C CYS A 61 -12.61 3.55 2.40
N MET A 62 -12.29 3.45 1.10
CA MET A 62 -12.18 4.59 0.20
C MET A 62 -13.55 5.26 -0.01
N ASP A 63 -14.61 4.50 -0.28
CA ASP A 63 -15.96 5.05 -0.45
C ASP A 63 -16.43 5.79 0.81
N ALA A 64 -16.20 5.19 1.99
CA ALA A 64 -16.53 5.81 3.27
C ALA A 64 -15.81 7.15 3.51
N ARG A 65 -14.71 7.41 2.81
CA ARG A 65 -13.93 8.67 2.86
C ARG A 65 -14.20 9.61 1.70
N GLY A 66 -15.13 9.25 0.80
CA GLY A 66 -15.43 10.04 -0.39
C GLY A 66 -14.36 9.96 -1.48
N PHE A 67 -13.51 8.93 -1.48
CA PHE A 67 -12.41 8.76 -2.44
C PHE A 67 -12.83 7.98 -3.69
N LYS A 68 -14.11 7.99 -4.05
CA LYS A 68 -14.66 7.14 -5.11
C LYS A 68 -13.99 7.36 -6.46
N ASP A 69 -13.83 8.63 -6.83
CA ASP A 69 -13.29 9.06 -8.13
C ASP A 69 -11.89 9.67 -8.00
N ILE A 70 -11.24 9.50 -6.84
CA ILE A 70 -9.87 9.97 -6.63
C ILE A 70 -8.89 9.05 -7.35
N LYS A 71 -7.99 9.66 -8.13
CA LYS A 71 -6.90 8.93 -8.77
C LYS A 71 -5.95 8.35 -7.71
N LEU A 72 -5.66 7.07 -7.83
CA LEU A 72 -4.64 6.41 -7.00
C LEU A 72 -3.24 6.64 -7.59
N MET A 73 -2.22 6.47 -6.75
CA MET A 73 -0.84 6.38 -7.23
C MET A 73 -0.68 5.21 -8.20
N ASP A 74 0.17 5.39 -9.21
CA ASP A 74 0.48 4.34 -10.17
C ASP A 74 1.06 3.11 -9.44
N GLY A 75 0.49 1.94 -9.69
CA GLY A 75 0.84 0.68 -9.01
C GLY A 75 0.08 0.41 -7.71
N VAL A 76 -0.88 1.26 -7.32
CA VAL A 76 -1.85 0.95 -6.25
C VAL A 76 -3.21 0.62 -6.84
N GLU A 77 -3.74 -0.53 -6.47
CA GLU A 77 -5.03 -1.02 -6.95
C GLU A 77 -6.13 -0.83 -5.92
N ARG A 78 -7.29 -0.36 -6.36
CA ARG A 78 -8.50 -0.41 -5.54
C ARG A 78 -8.97 -1.86 -5.43
N SER A 79 -9.24 -2.29 -4.20
CA SER A 79 -9.43 -3.70 -3.85
C SER A 79 -10.60 -3.91 -2.89
N ASN A 80 -10.75 -5.10 -2.32
CA ASN A 80 -11.84 -5.51 -1.44
C ASN A 80 -11.38 -6.53 -0.39
N MET A 81 -12.26 -6.86 0.55
CA MET A 81 -11.95 -7.80 1.65
C MET A 81 -11.72 -9.25 1.19
N LYS A 82 -12.25 -9.65 0.04
CA LYS A 82 -11.97 -10.98 -0.52
C LYS A 82 -10.50 -11.06 -0.93
N GLU A 83 -9.99 -10.07 -1.66
CA GLU A 83 -8.57 -10.06 -2.04
C GLU A 83 -7.64 -9.97 -0.83
N LEU A 84 -7.99 -9.22 0.22
CA LEU A 84 -7.22 -9.26 1.47
C LEU A 84 -7.22 -10.65 2.11
N THR A 85 -8.35 -11.35 2.07
CA THR A 85 -8.45 -12.72 2.58
C THR A 85 -7.56 -13.66 1.77
N ASP A 86 -7.60 -13.56 0.45
CA ASP A 86 -6.77 -14.36 -0.45
C ASP A 86 -5.27 -14.10 -0.19
N LEU A 87 -4.86 -12.83 -0.06
CA LEU A 87 -3.49 -12.44 0.30
C LEU A 87 -3.08 -13.00 1.67
N THR A 88 -3.98 -12.94 2.65
CA THR A 88 -3.73 -13.42 4.02
C THR A 88 -3.52 -14.94 4.05
N LEU A 89 -4.31 -15.69 3.28
CA LEU A 89 -4.21 -17.15 3.20
C LEU A 89 -2.98 -17.62 2.41
N ALA A 90 -2.53 -16.83 1.44
CA ALA A 90 -1.33 -17.12 0.65
C ALA A 90 -0.03 -16.77 1.39
N ALA A 91 -0.07 -15.83 2.34
CA ALA A 91 1.12 -15.34 3.01
C ALA A 91 1.64 -16.30 4.09
N ASP A 92 2.94 -16.57 4.07
CA ASP A 92 3.63 -17.27 5.18
C ASP A 92 3.58 -16.46 6.49
N LYS A 93 3.48 -15.13 6.38
CA LYS A 93 3.47 -14.22 7.52
C LYS A 93 2.69 -12.94 7.23
N VAL A 94 1.81 -12.58 8.16
CA VAL A 94 1.08 -11.31 8.14
C VAL A 94 1.56 -10.40 9.27
N ILE A 95 1.78 -9.13 8.95
CA ILE A 95 2.16 -8.08 9.91
C ILE A 95 1.14 -6.94 9.78
N SER A 96 0.45 -6.61 10.87
CA SER A 96 -0.53 -5.53 10.92
C SER A 96 0.00 -4.35 11.75
N PHE A 97 -0.38 -3.14 11.36
CA PHE A 97 -0.06 -1.87 12.02
C PHE A 97 -1.31 -1.03 12.25
#